data_AF-A0A831M7S7-F1
#
_entry.id   AF-A0A831M7S7-F1
#
_cell.length_a   1.000
_cell.length_b   1.000
_cell.length_c   1.000
_cell.angle_alpha   90.00
_cell.angle_beta   90.00
_cell.angle_gamma   90.00
#
_symmetry.space_group_name_H-M   'P 1'
#
loop_
_entity.id
_entity.type
_entity.pdbx_description
1 polymer ?
#
loop_
_entity_poly.entity_id
_entity_poly.type
_entity_poly.pdbx_seq_one_letter_code
_entity_poly.pdbx_strand_id
1 'polypeptide(L)' 'RGIYDDKGRLMVGICHNMDLGDAWEWADHPQYPERYASLAYRVGINYIVYSMTH' A
#
# COMPACT_ATOMS: atom_id res chain seq x y z
N ARG A 1 -8.04 -6.34 2.88
CA ARG A 1 -9.17 -7.04 2.22
C ARG A 1 -8.98 -6.92 0.72
N GLY A 2 -9.62 -7.75 -0.12
CA GLY A 2 -9.46 -7.59 -1.56
C GLY A 2 -10.46 -8.37 -2.42
N ILE A 3 -10.57 -7.96 -3.68
CA ILE A 3 -11.38 -8.60 -4.72
C ILE A 3 -10.44 -9.40 -5.62
N TYR A 4 -10.81 -10.63 -5.94
CA TYR A 4 -10.02 -11.56 -6.74
C TYR A 4 -10.73 -11.91 -8.06
N ASP A 5 -9.96 -12.25 -9.09
CA ASP A 5 -10.51 -12.78 -10.34
C ASP A 5 -10.73 -14.31 -10.29
N ASP A 6 -11.25 -14.88 -11.38
CA ASP A 6 -11.52 -16.32 -11.51
C ASP A 6 -10.26 -17.20 -11.43
N LYS A 7 -9.08 -16.60 -11.57
CA LYS A 7 -7.77 -17.26 -11.46
C LYS A 7 -7.13 -17.06 -10.09
N GLY A 8 -7.82 -16.42 -9.14
CA GLY A 8 -7.35 -16.15 -7.79
C GLY A 8 -6.32 -15.02 -7.69
N ARG A 9 -6.16 -14.19 -8.73
CA ARG A 9 -5.28 -13.01 -8.70
C ARG A 9 -5.99 -11.85 -8.01
N LEU A 10 -5.24 -11.05 -7.27
CA LEU A 10 -5.77 -9.89 -6.55
C LEU A 10 -5.99 -8.73 -7.54
N MET A 11 -7.25 -8.37 -7.78
CA MET A 11 -7.63 -7.27 -8.68
C MET A 11 -7.76 -5.94 -7.96
N VAL A 12 -8.24 -5.95 -6.71
CA VAL A 12 -8.41 -4.73 -5.90
C VAL A 12 -7.95 -5.00 -4.47
N GLY A 13 -6.96 -4.24 -4.00
CA GLY A 13 -6.56 -4.20 -2.59
C GLY A 13 -7.31 -3.12 -1.82
N ILE A 14 -7.94 -3.48 -0.71
CA ILE A 14 -8.69 -2.57 0.17
C ILE A 14 -7.94 -2.44 1.50
N CYS A 15 -7.45 -1.22 1.74
CA CYS A 15 -6.77 -0.81 2.97
C CYS A 15 -7.76 -0.03 3.84
N HIS A 16 -8.41 -0.70 4.80
CA HIS A 16 -9.40 -0.08 5.66
C HIS A 16 -8.71 0.56 6.88
N ASN A 17 -8.97 1.86 7.11
CA ASN A 17 -8.37 2.64 8.20
C ASN A 17 -6.82 2.57 8.21
N MET A 18 -6.25 2.50 7.01
CA MET A 18 -4.82 2.57 6.77
C MET A 18 -4.62 3.61 5.67
N ASP A 19 -4.42 4.85 6.08
CA ASP A 19 -4.21 6.00 5.20
C ASP A 19 -2.78 5.96 4.63
N LEU A 20 -2.51 4.99 3.76
CA LEU A 20 -1.20 4.78 3.18
C LEU A 20 -0.72 5.99 2.36
N GLY A 21 -1.66 6.71 1.72
CA GLY A 21 -1.37 7.96 1.02
C GLY A 21 -0.95 9.08 1.96
N ASP A 22 -1.66 9.27 3.07
CA ASP A 22 -1.30 10.23 4.12
C ASP A 22 0.10 9.89 4.68
N ALA A 23 0.38 8.62 4.96
CA ALA A 23 1.71 8.20 5.40
C ALA A 23 2.84 8.49 4.39
N TRP A 24 2.54 8.63 3.09
CA TRP A 24 3.52 9.05 2.07
C TRP A 24 3.65 10.56 2.00
N GLU A 25 2.55 11.29 2.16
CA GLU A 25 2.53 12.76 2.19
C GLU A 25 3.31 13.32 3.38
N TRP A 26 3.22 12.66 4.54
CA TRP A 26 3.91 13.06 5.77
C TRP A 26 5.25 12.37 6.00
N ALA A 27 5.77 11.63 5.02
CA ALA A 27 7.01 10.86 5.16
C ALA A 27 8.24 11.72 5.48
N ASP A 28 8.25 12.98 5.05
CA ASP A 28 9.34 13.95 5.29
C ASP A 28 9.09 14.84 6.53
N HIS A 29 7.99 14.59 7.28
CA HIS A 29 7.66 15.39 8.44
C HIS A 29 8.37 14.86 9.70
N PRO A 30 9.18 15.67 10.41
CA PRO A 30 10.03 15.19 11.52
C PRO A 30 9.28 14.54 12.68
N GLN A 31 8.01 14.90 12.85
CA GLN A 31 7.15 14.41 13.94
C GLN A 31 6.29 13.21 13.53
N TYR A 32 6.25 12.86 12.24
CA TYR A 32 5.48 11.72 11.78
C TYR A 32 6.27 10.43 12.05
N PRO A 33 5.65 9.37 12.60
CA PRO A 33 6.40 8.17 12.91
C PRO A 33 6.87 7.45 11.62
N GLU A 34 8.17 7.51 11.36
CA GLU A 34 8.84 6.96 10.17
C GLU A 34 8.42 5.51 9.87
N ARG A 35 8.23 4.68 10.90
CA ARG A 35 7.81 3.28 10.75
C ARG A 35 6.54 3.12 9.91
N TYR A 36 5.62 4.08 9.97
CA TYR A 36 4.36 4.03 9.23
C TYR A 36 4.55 4.48 7.78
N ALA A 37 5.37 5.50 7.53
CA ALA A 37 5.76 5.90 6.18
C ALA A 37 6.51 4.77 5.46
N SER A 38 7.50 4.17 6.12
CA SER A 38 8.26 3.02 5.61
C SER A 38 7.37 1.80 5.33
N LEU A 39 6.40 1.50 6.19
CA LEU A 39 5.42 0.43 5.94
C LEU A 39 4.57 0.73 4.71
N ALA A 40 4.07 1.97 4.61
CA ALA A 40 3.25 2.37 3.49
C ALA A 40 4.02 2.26 2.17
N TYR A 41 5.29 2.68 2.12
CA TYR A 41 6.12 2.57 0.91
C TYR A 41 6.25 1.14 0.45
N ARG A 42 6.55 0.21 1.37
CA ARG A 42 6.66 -1.22 1.04
C ARG A 42 5.36 -1.78 0.48
N VAL A 43 4.21 -1.41 1.05
CA VAL A 43 2.90 -1.89 0.57
C VAL A 43 2.60 -1.36 -0.83
N GLY A 44 2.77 -0.05 -1.06
CA GLY A 44 2.46 0.55 -2.37
C GLY A 44 3.41 0.06 -3.47
N ILE A 45 4.70 -0.07 -3.19
CA ILE A 45 5.67 -0.63 -4.16
C ILE A 45 5.32 -2.08 -4.50
N ASN A 46 4.98 -2.90 -3.50
CA ASN A 46 4.57 -4.29 -3.75
C ASN A 46 3.32 -4.37 -4.63
N TYR A 47 2.37 -3.46 -4.48
CA TYR A 47 1.16 -3.42 -5.32
C TYR A 47 1.51 -3.08 -6.77
N ILE A 48 2.40 -2.12 -7.00
CA ILE A 48 2.87 -1.76 -8.34
C ILE A 48 3.58 -2.96 -8.97
N VAL A 49 4.57 -3.55 -8.28
CA VAL A 49 5.33 -4.70 -8.79
C VAL A 49 4.40 -5.87 -9.10
N TYR A 50 3.44 -6.17 -8.21
CA TYR A 50 2.47 -7.23 -8.42
C TYR A 50 1.65 -6.99 -9.69
N SER A 51 1.12 -5.78 -9.87
CA SER A 51 0.31 -5.41 -11.04
C SER A 51 1.05 -5.50 -12.38
N MET A 52 2.38 -5.36 -12.35
CA MET A 52 3.22 -5.44 -13.54
C MET A 52 3.70 -6.87 -13.85
N THR A 53 3.51 -7.82 -12.92
CA THR A 53 4.08 -9.17 -13.02
C THR A 53 3.04 -10.30 -13.04
N HIS A 54 1.78 -10.03 -12.66
CA HIS A 54 0.71 -11.03 -12.54
C HIS A 54 -0.60 -10.53 -13.19
#